data_AF-H1V123-F1
#
_entry.id   AF-H1V123-F1
#
_cell.length_a   1.000
_cell.length_b   1.000
_cell.length_c   1.000
_cell.angle_alpha   90.00
_cell.angle_beta   90.00
_cell.angle_gamma   90.00
#
_symmetry.space_group_name_H-M   'P 1'
#
loop_
_entity.id
_entity.type
_entity.pdbx_description
1 polymer ?
#
loop_
_entity_poly.entity_id
_entity_poly.type
_entity_poly.pdbx_seq_one_letter_code
_entity_poly.pdbx_strand_id
1 'polypeptide(L)'
;MLDQVSRRFEHGWDQLMKPISRLLTAHTFTVLHDLTARYLSRVLERRVWDARANAYGVIRMARDFSSIVSTVSKGNYGVRELFARVSQILMVANMEEEEWEEISVQPDDEEDGMIWVLTEDERRRARHLTSRERRG
;
A
#
# COMPACT_ATOMS: atom_id res chain seq x y z
N MET A 1 -9.16 10.57 -16.83
CA MET A 1 -7.94 11.07 -16.15
C MET A 1 -7.58 10.25 -14.91
N LEU A 2 -8.53 9.61 -14.21
CA LEU A 2 -8.28 8.86 -12.96
C LEU A 2 -7.62 7.47 -13.13
N ASP A 3 -7.76 6.79 -14.28
CA ASP A 3 -7.10 5.48 -14.52
C ASP A 3 -5.66 5.58 -15.07
N GLN A 4 -5.13 6.78 -15.24
CA GLN A 4 -3.89 6.98 -15.98
C GLN A 4 -2.68 6.36 -15.26
N VAL A 5 -2.66 6.40 -13.91
CA VAL A 5 -1.60 5.80 -13.11
C VAL A 5 -1.65 4.29 -13.22
N SER A 6 -2.80 3.68 -12.97
CA SER A 6 -3.01 2.23 -13.01
C SER A 6 -2.66 1.66 -14.38
N ARG A 7 -3.20 2.23 -15.46
CA ARG A 7 -2.94 1.75 -16.83
C ARG A 7 -1.47 1.92 -17.22
N ARG A 8 -0.85 3.04 -16.86
CA ARG A 8 0.56 3.30 -17.20
C ARG A 8 1.51 2.39 -16.41
N PHE A 9 1.20 2.16 -15.13
CA PHE A 9 1.96 1.22 -14.31
C PHE A 9 1.80 -0.22 -14.83
N GLU A 10 0.58 -0.68 -15.05
CA GLU A 10 0.31 -2.03 -15.57
C GLU A 10 0.99 -2.25 -16.92
N HIS A 11 0.92 -1.28 -17.83
CA HIS A 11 1.60 -1.36 -19.11
C HIS A 11 3.12 -1.50 -18.98
N GLY A 12 3.77 -0.66 -18.16
CA GLY A 12 5.21 -0.73 -17.94
C GLY A 12 5.65 -2.01 -17.20
N TRP A 13 4.86 -2.43 -16.20
CA TRP A 13 5.06 -3.66 -15.46
C TRP A 13 5.00 -4.87 -16.38
N ASP A 14 3.98 -4.96 -17.23
CA ASP A 14 3.81 -6.05 -18.19
C ASP A 14 4.93 -6.08 -19.23
N GLN A 15 5.33 -4.92 -19.75
CA GLN A 15 6.43 -4.81 -20.71
C GLN A 15 7.77 -5.29 -20.12
N LEU A 16 7.98 -5.11 -18.82
CA LEU A 16 9.17 -5.59 -18.14
C LEU A 16 9.08 -7.08 -17.75
N MET A 17 7.99 -7.46 -17.08
CA MET A 17 7.90 -8.76 -16.41
C MET A 17 7.57 -9.90 -17.36
N LYS A 18 6.74 -9.69 -18.40
CA LYS A 18 6.34 -10.76 -19.32
C LYS A 18 7.48 -11.28 -20.19
N PRO A 19 8.39 -10.45 -20.74
CA PRO A 19 9.54 -10.98 -21.46
C PRO A 19 10.47 -11.77 -20.54
N ILE A 20 10.72 -11.29 -19.32
CA ILE A 20 11.60 -11.97 -18.35
C ILE A 20 11.01 -13.32 -17.94
N SER A 21 9.69 -13.39 -17.70
CA SER A 21 9.04 -14.66 -17.31
C SER A 21 9.10 -15.73 -18.39
N ARG A 22 9.23 -15.35 -19.67
CA ARG A 22 9.41 -16.28 -20.80
C ARG A 22 10.84 -16.81 -20.94
N LEU A 23 11.82 -16.11 -20.38
CA LEU A 23 13.24 -16.48 -20.46
C LEU A 23 13.69 -17.34 -19.27
N LEU A 24 13.07 -17.14 -18.11
CA LEU A 24 13.42 -17.83 -16.87
C LEU A 24 12.56 -19.07 -16.65
N THR A 25 13.04 -20.00 -15.82
CA THR A 25 12.18 -21.05 -15.26
C THR A 25 11.14 -20.42 -14.33
N ALA A 26 10.01 -21.10 -14.13
CA ALA A 26 8.95 -20.63 -13.25
C ALA A 26 9.48 -20.29 -11.83
N HIS A 27 10.30 -21.16 -11.26
CA HIS A 27 10.87 -20.95 -9.92
C HIS A 27 11.75 -19.69 -9.86
N THR A 28 12.68 -19.54 -10.80
CA THR A 28 13.57 -18.37 -10.82
C THR A 28 12.79 -17.08 -11.04
N PHE A 29 11.76 -17.10 -11.89
CA PHE A 29 10.88 -15.94 -12.06
C PHE A 29 10.10 -15.62 -10.80
N THR A 30 9.57 -16.62 -10.08
CA THR A 30 8.88 -16.40 -8.79
C THR A 30 9.80 -15.71 -7.77
N VAL A 31 11.06 -16.14 -7.65
CA VAL A 31 12.04 -15.51 -6.76
C VAL A 31 12.32 -14.06 -7.17
N LEU A 32 12.56 -13.80 -8.47
CA LEU A 32 12.78 -12.44 -8.97
C LEU A 32 11.56 -11.54 -8.73
N HIS A 33 10.36 -12.07 -8.97
CA HIS A 33 9.11 -11.35 -8.77
C HIS A 33 8.91 -10.99 -7.30
N ASP A 34 9.16 -11.92 -6.37
CA ASP A 34 9.09 -11.69 -4.93
C ASP A 34 10.09 -10.60 -4.48
N LEU A 35 11.35 -10.69 -4.91
CA LEU A 35 12.37 -9.66 -4.61
C LEU A 35 11.95 -8.28 -5.12
N THR A 36 11.43 -8.22 -6.36
CA THR A 36 10.97 -6.97 -6.97
C THR A 36 9.78 -6.39 -6.21
N ALA A 37 8.82 -7.23 -5.81
CA ALA A 37 7.66 -6.82 -5.03
C ALA A 37 8.06 -6.31 -3.63
N ARG A 38 8.99 -6.98 -2.94
CA ARG A 38 9.54 -6.53 -1.64
C ARG A 38 10.24 -5.19 -1.75
N TYR A 39 10.99 -4.97 -2.82
CA TYR A 39 11.62 -3.68 -3.06
C TYR A 39 10.57 -2.59 -3.29
N LEU A 40 9.58 -2.87 -4.14
CA LEU A 40 8.50 -1.93 -4.43
C LEU A 40 7.68 -1.59 -3.19
N SER A 41 7.37 -2.56 -2.32
CA SER A 41 6.60 -2.30 -1.11
C SER A 41 7.30 -1.30 -0.19
N ARG A 42 8.62 -1.42 -0.01
CA ARG A 42 9.42 -0.45 0.75
C ARG A 42 9.43 0.94 0.12
N VAL A 43 9.49 1.01 -1.22
CA VAL A 43 9.44 2.28 -1.95
C VAL A 43 8.08 2.97 -1.76
N LEU A 44 6.99 2.21 -1.88
CA LEU A 44 5.63 2.73 -1.67
C LEU A 44 5.41 3.16 -0.22
N GLU A 45 5.84 2.36 0.75
CA GLU A 45 5.75 2.70 2.18
C GLU A 45 6.44 4.02 2.46
N ARG A 46 7.69 4.18 1.99
CA ARG A 46 8.42 5.43 2.14
C ARG A 46 7.71 6.61 1.47
N ARG A 47 7.16 6.40 0.27
CA ARG A 47 6.41 7.43 -0.46
C ARG A 47 5.18 7.92 0.31
N VAL A 48 4.44 7.01 0.96
CA VAL A 48 3.29 7.36 1.80
C VAL A 48 3.74 8.20 2.99
N TRP A 49 4.82 7.81 3.67
CA TRP A 49 5.33 8.55 4.83
C TRP A 49 5.85 9.95 4.50
N ASP A 50 6.42 10.11 3.31
CA ASP A 50 6.95 11.38 2.81
C ASP A 50 5.89 12.24 2.11
N ALA A 51 4.68 11.70 1.89
CA ALA A 51 3.61 12.41 1.22
C ALA A 51 3.19 13.66 2.00
N ARG A 52 3.00 14.75 1.27
CA ARG A 52 2.31 15.95 1.72
C ARG A 52 1.03 16.05 0.90
N ALA A 53 -0.08 15.65 1.49
CA ALA A 53 -1.37 15.57 0.80
C ALA A 53 -2.49 15.95 1.76
N ASN A 54 -3.45 16.74 1.28
CA ASN A 54 -4.78 16.80 1.90
C ASN A 54 -5.49 15.45 1.80
N ALA A 55 -6.64 15.36 2.49
CA ALA A 55 -7.52 14.20 2.49
C ALA A 55 -7.78 13.65 1.07
N TYR A 56 -8.10 14.51 0.10
CA TYR A 56 -8.34 14.07 -1.28
C TYR A 56 -7.09 13.49 -1.95
N GLY A 57 -5.92 14.04 -1.67
CA GLY A 57 -4.65 13.50 -2.14
C GLY A 57 -4.35 12.11 -1.56
N VAL A 58 -4.69 11.87 -0.28
CA VAL A 58 -4.55 10.56 0.37
C VAL A 58 -5.53 9.54 -0.23
N ILE A 59 -6.78 9.92 -0.51
CA ILE A 59 -7.76 9.06 -1.19
C ILE A 59 -7.25 8.65 -2.58
N ARG A 60 -6.70 9.60 -3.34
CA ARG A 60 -6.11 9.27 -4.66
C ARG A 60 -4.89 8.36 -4.53
N MET A 61 -4.00 8.63 -3.59
CA MET A 61 -2.84 7.78 -3.34
C MET A 61 -3.25 6.35 -2.97
N ALA A 62 -4.28 6.19 -2.13
CA ALA A 62 -4.81 4.89 -1.76
C ALA A 62 -5.34 4.10 -2.97
N ARG A 63 -6.10 4.76 -3.86
CA ARG A 63 -6.59 4.15 -5.11
C ARG A 63 -5.43 3.75 -6.04
N ASP A 64 -4.48 4.65 -6.26
CA ASP A 64 -3.33 4.39 -7.13
C ASP A 64 -2.50 3.21 -6.62
N PHE A 65 -2.25 3.17 -5.30
CA PHE A 65 -1.41 2.14 -4.68
C PHE A 65 -2.13 0.79 -4.66
N SER A 66 -3.42 0.77 -4.35
CA SER A 66 -4.25 -0.44 -4.47
C SER A 66 -4.22 -1.01 -5.89
N SER A 67 -4.26 -0.15 -6.92
CA SER A 67 -4.14 -0.57 -8.31
C SER A 67 -2.76 -1.17 -8.62
N ILE A 68 -1.68 -0.54 -8.17
CA ILE A 68 -0.31 -1.05 -8.30
C ILE A 68 -0.19 -2.44 -7.64
N VAL A 69 -0.67 -2.58 -6.41
CA VAL A 69 -0.64 -3.85 -5.67
C VAL A 69 -1.45 -4.92 -6.41
N SER A 70 -2.61 -4.57 -6.96
CA SER A 70 -3.43 -5.48 -7.77
C SER A 70 -2.69 -5.97 -9.02
N THR A 71 -2.00 -5.08 -9.73
CA THR A 71 -1.18 -5.43 -10.90
C THR A 71 -0.04 -6.37 -10.51
N VAL A 72 0.72 -6.04 -9.46
CA VAL A 72 1.88 -6.84 -9.03
C VAL A 72 1.48 -8.20 -8.49
N SER A 73 0.34 -8.30 -7.80
CA SER A 73 -0.13 -9.57 -7.23
C SER A 73 -0.85 -10.49 -8.23
N LYS A 74 -1.02 -10.04 -9.48
CA LYS A 74 -1.73 -10.80 -10.51
C LYS A 74 -1.00 -12.11 -10.80
N GLY A 75 -1.64 -13.24 -10.50
CA GLY A 75 -1.05 -14.58 -10.66
C GLY A 75 -0.22 -15.08 -9.48
N ASN A 76 0.02 -14.25 -8.45
CA ASN A 76 0.59 -14.66 -7.17
C ASN A 76 0.01 -13.80 -6.05
N TYR A 77 -1.16 -14.18 -5.54
CA TYR A 77 -1.88 -13.38 -4.55
C TYR A 77 -1.18 -13.27 -3.20
N GLY A 78 -0.29 -14.21 -2.85
CA GLY A 78 0.52 -14.13 -1.62
C GLY A 78 1.44 -12.90 -1.58
N VAL A 79 1.83 -12.37 -2.75
CA VAL A 79 2.62 -11.14 -2.85
C VAL A 79 1.89 -9.92 -2.26
N ARG A 80 0.55 -9.95 -2.13
CA ARG A 80 -0.21 -8.85 -1.50
C ARG A 80 0.20 -8.61 -0.05
N GLU A 81 0.59 -9.66 0.69
CA GLU A 81 0.99 -9.56 2.10
C GLU A 81 2.22 -8.67 2.27
N LEU A 82 3.10 -8.61 1.27
CA LEU A 82 4.27 -7.73 1.28
C LEU A 82 3.91 -6.25 1.31
N PHE A 83 2.67 -5.90 0.95
CA PHE A 83 2.14 -4.54 0.95
C PHE A 83 1.21 -4.25 2.13
N ALA A 84 1.05 -5.18 3.09
CA ALA A 84 0.13 -5.03 4.22
C ALA A 84 0.34 -3.71 4.98
N ARG A 85 1.60 -3.35 5.27
CA ARG A 85 1.94 -2.09 5.93
C ARG A 85 1.49 -0.87 5.13
N VAL A 86 1.76 -0.84 3.83
CA VAL A 86 1.34 0.24 2.92
C VAL A 86 -0.19 0.39 2.94
N SER A 87 -0.90 -0.73 2.83
CA SER A 87 -2.37 -0.74 2.85
C SER A 87 -2.94 -0.26 4.18
N GLN A 88 -2.40 -0.72 5.31
CA GLN A 88 -2.86 -0.28 6.64
C GLN A 88 -2.56 1.20 6.90
N ILE A 89 -1.41 1.73 6.46
CA ILE A 89 -1.12 3.17 6.62
C ILE A 89 -2.16 4.01 5.86
N LEU A 90 -2.45 3.64 4.61
CA LEU A 90 -3.43 4.33 3.77
C LEU A 90 -4.87 4.18 4.28
N MET A 91 -5.19 3.04 4.87
CA MET A 91 -6.49 2.78 5.51
C MET A 91 -6.67 3.70 6.73
N VAL A 92 -5.73 3.69 7.68
CA VAL A 92 -5.78 4.58 8.86
C VAL A 92 -5.82 6.06 8.46
N ALA A 93 -5.09 6.44 7.41
CA ALA A 93 -5.08 7.81 6.92
C ALA A 93 -6.40 8.25 6.25
N ASN A 94 -7.22 7.31 5.77
CA ASN A 94 -8.54 7.57 5.17
C ASN A 94 -9.72 7.24 6.11
N MET A 95 -9.44 6.71 7.30
CA MET A 95 -10.43 6.34 8.30
C MET A 95 -11.23 7.57 8.75
N GLU A 96 -12.52 7.39 9.01
CA GLU A 96 -13.34 8.48 9.58
C GLU A 96 -12.99 8.69 11.07
N GLU A 97 -13.30 9.87 11.62
CA GLU A 97 -12.93 10.17 13.02
C GLU A 97 -13.65 9.23 14.00
N GLU A 98 -14.94 8.95 13.76
CA GLU A 98 -15.75 8.06 14.61
C GLU A 98 -15.16 6.63 14.64
N GLU A 99 -14.79 6.09 13.46
CA GLU A 99 -14.15 4.77 13.34
C GLU A 99 -12.78 4.74 14.03
N TRP A 100 -12.00 5.83 13.92
CA TRP A 100 -10.72 5.94 14.60
C TRP A 100 -10.87 5.99 16.12
N GLU A 101 -11.85 6.73 16.63
CA GLU A 101 -12.16 6.79 18.06
C GLU A 101 -12.51 5.40 18.58
N GLU A 102 -13.41 4.67 17.91
CA GLU A 102 -13.82 3.31 18.28
C GLU A 102 -12.64 2.32 18.38
N ILE A 103 -11.71 2.37 17.43
CA ILE A 103 -10.53 1.49 17.40
C ILE A 103 -9.48 1.93 18.42
N SER A 104 -9.40 3.24 18.73
CA SER A 104 -8.41 3.78 19.67
C SER A 104 -8.71 3.46 21.13
N VAL A 105 -9.97 3.15 21.47
CA VAL A 105 -10.35 2.80 22.85
C VAL A 105 -10.31 1.29 23.10
N GLN A 106 -10.22 0.47 22.05
CA GLN A 106 -10.14 -0.97 22.17
C GLN A 106 -8.71 -1.40 22.52
N PRO A 107 -8.53 -2.31 23.51
CA PRO A 107 -7.23 -2.93 23.75
C PRO A 107 -6.76 -3.69 22.51
N ASP A 108 -5.46 -3.67 22.19
CA ASP A 108 -4.88 -4.39 21.04
C ASP A 108 -5.14 -5.92 21.06
N ASP A 109 -5.55 -6.47 22.21
CA ASP A 109 -5.88 -7.88 22.42
C ASP A 109 -7.38 -8.20 22.22
N GLU A 110 -8.25 -7.20 22.04
CA GLU A 110 -9.63 -7.41 21.63
C GLU A 110 -9.68 -7.55 20.10
N GLU A 111 -10.19 -8.68 19.62
CA GLU A 111 -10.32 -9.02 18.20
C GLU A 111 -11.22 -8.01 17.46
N ASP A 112 -10.65 -6.89 17.01
CA ASP A 112 -11.26 -5.99 16.02
C ASP A 112 -11.28 -6.65 14.61
N GLY A 113 -11.05 -7.96 14.53
CA GLY A 113 -10.91 -8.75 13.30
C GLY A 113 -9.71 -8.38 12.43
N MET A 114 -8.94 -7.34 12.78
CA MET A 114 -7.82 -6.84 12.01
C MET A 114 -6.48 -7.22 12.64
N ILE A 115 -5.66 -7.94 11.87
CA ILE A 115 -4.27 -8.22 12.25
C ILE A 115 -3.41 -6.99 11.92
N TRP A 116 -3.10 -6.17 12.92
CA TRP A 116 -2.23 -5.01 12.77
C TRP A 116 -0.78 -5.41 12.51
N VAL A 117 -0.19 -4.87 11.44
CA VAL A 117 1.26 -4.96 11.15
C VAL A 117 1.97 -3.62 11.41
N LEU A 118 1.21 -2.62 11.84
CA LEU A 118 1.68 -1.32 12.30
C LEU A 118 1.65 -1.28 13.82
N THR A 119 2.64 -0.62 14.40
CA THR A 119 2.62 -0.28 15.84
C THR A 119 1.61 0.82 16.12
N GLU A 120 1.22 0.98 17.39
CA GLU A 120 0.30 2.06 17.80
C GLU A 120 0.81 3.45 17.40
N ASP A 121 2.11 3.73 17.60
CA ASP A 121 2.73 4.99 17.20
C ASP A 121 2.69 5.21 15.68
N GLU A 122 2.85 4.15 14.90
CA GLU A 122 2.70 4.20 13.45
C GLU A 122 1.25 4.48 13.04
N ARG A 123 0.26 3.87 13.71
CA ARG A 123 -1.17 4.16 13.47
C ARG A 123 -1.48 5.63 13.77
N ARG A 124 -1.08 6.14 14.93
CA ARG A 124 -1.25 7.56 15.31
C ARG A 124 -0.56 8.49 14.31
N ARG A 125 0.65 8.15 13.87
CA ARG A 125 1.37 8.91 12.83
C ARG A 125 0.63 8.88 11.48
N ALA A 126 0.09 7.73 11.08
CA ALA A 126 -0.67 7.56 9.84
C ALA A 126 -1.95 8.41 9.84
N ARG A 127 -2.67 8.46 10.96
CA ARG A 127 -3.87 9.30 11.16
C ARG A 127 -3.59 10.77 10.84
N HIS A 128 -2.40 11.24 11.18
CA HIS A 128 -1.99 12.62 10.94
C HIS A 128 -1.34 12.88 9.56
N LEU A 129 -1.38 11.94 8.62
CA LEU A 129 -0.85 12.19 7.27
C LEU A 129 -1.59 13.31 6.53
N THR A 130 -2.90 13.45 6.76
CA THR A 130 -3.76 14.47 6.15
C THR A 130 -3.62 15.86 6.81
N SER A 131 -3.14 15.92 8.06
CA SER A 131 -3.06 17.17 8.83
C SER A 131 -1.78 17.98 8.57
N ARG A 132 -0.83 17.42 7.82
CA ARG A 132 0.47 18.05 7.49
C ARG A 132 0.36 19.29 6.58
N GLU A 133 -0.82 19.62 6.06
CA GLU A 133 -1.08 20.90 5.38
C GLU A 133 -1.30 22.08 6.35
N ARG A 134 -1.66 21.85 7.63
CA ARG A 134 -2.06 22.94 8.55
C ARG A 134 -0.91 23.75 9.17
N ARG A 135 0.34 23.55 8.74
CA ARG A 135 1.54 24.24 9.29
C ARG A 135 2.43 24.87 8.22
N GLY A 136 1.82 25.49 7.22
CA GLY A 136 2.48 26.32 6.21
C GLY A 136 1.92 27.73 6.23
#